data_AF-A0A0B1SQR6-F1
#
_entry.id   AF-A0A0B1SQR6-F1
#
_cell.length_a   1.000
_cell.length_b   1.000
_cell.length_c   1.000
_cell.angle_alpha   90.00
_cell.angle_beta   90.00
_cell.angle_gamma   90.00
#
_symmetry.space_group_name_H-M   'P 1'
#
loop_
_entity.id
_entity.type
_entity.pdbx_description
1 polymer ?
#
loop_
_entity_poly.entity_id
_entity_poly.type
_entity_poly.pdbx_seq_one_letter_code
_entity_poly.pdbx_strand_id
1 'polypeptide(L)'
;TVIDGGVWDIRLISVVTCIILLTIICISATVESKLQQVLLIPLILSILSFVLGSFLWTAEKERHGYTGYQASTLLANMWPDFRDDHTFFTIFSVYFPAATGIMAGANISGNLRNPQVAIPRGTLSAILVSTLIYVSVLLIAGATYLRDADGMLVPNVTNTPDCFYNITCPFGLLNYYQIVMVTSVWPPLITIGIVASTLCSALASLVSAPKIFQAICEDNLIPSLHCFAKGSGPGHEPRRAYALAFFVTTAVLFIGELNYIAPLISNFFLCSYALVNYACFSASFSQYPGFRPAFRYYSHWLSLLAAAMCVAIMFVLSWPMTILTFLFFAMVYLFIKRLKPDVNWGTSTTATTYVHTLSGVMKLTKDEGHVKNYRSQVMKAPIANNS
;
A
#
# COMPACT_ATOMS: atom_id res chain seq x y z
N THR A 1 -26.56 23.07 -13.44
CA THR A 1 -25.82 23.65 -12.29
C THR A 1 -24.34 23.54 -12.60
N VAL A 2 -23.50 24.49 -12.18
CA VAL A 2 -22.04 24.45 -12.49
C VAL A 2 -21.33 23.27 -11.80
N ILE A 3 -21.98 22.67 -10.81
CA ILE A 3 -21.63 21.38 -10.21
C ILE A 3 -22.85 20.48 -10.43
N ASP A 4 -22.71 19.47 -11.28
CA ASP A 4 -23.72 18.44 -11.58
C ASP A 4 -23.33 17.06 -11.01
N GLY A 5 -22.15 16.95 -10.38
CA GLY A 5 -21.61 15.71 -9.83
C GLY A 5 -21.06 14.76 -10.90
N GLY A 6 -20.92 15.22 -12.14
CA GLY A 6 -20.38 14.44 -13.25
C GLY A 6 -18.87 14.20 -13.14
N VAL A 7 -18.35 13.40 -14.07
CA VAL A 7 -16.92 13.05 -14.13
C VAL A 7 -16.01 14.29 -14.20
N TRP A 8 -16.47 15.37 -14.85
CA TRP A 8 -15.72 16.62 -14.94
C TRP A 8 -15.60 17.35 -13.60
N ASP A 9 -16.62 17.30 -12.75
CA ASP A 9 -16.56 17.89 -11.41
C ASP A 9 -15.59 17.11 -10.53
N ILE A 10 -15.61 15.78 -10.61
CA ILE A 10 -14.65 14.91 -9.90
C ILE A 10 -13.22 15.29 -10.31
N ARG A 11 -12.96 15.44 -11.61
CA ARG A 11 -11.64 15.83 -12.14
C ARG A 11 -11.22 17.21 -11.63
N LEU A 12 -12.10 18.21 -11.73
CA LEU A 12 -11.80 19.58 -11.31
C LEU A 12 -11.51 19.65 -9.80
N ILE A 13 -12.37 19.08 -8.97
CA ILE A 13 -12.21 19.05 -7.51
C ILE A 13 -10.92 18.33 -7.16
N SER A 14 -10.63 17.18 -7.77
CA SER A 14 -9.41 16.41 -7.50
C SER A 14 -8.13 17.20 -7.80
N VAL A 15 -8.09 17.92 -8.94
CA VAL A 15 -6.93 18.75 -9.31
C VAL A 15 -6.76 19.92 -8.35
N VAL A 16 -7.85 20.61 -8.00
CA VAL A 16 -7.83 21.72 -7.03
C VAL A 16 -7.34 21.24 -5.67
N THR A 17 -7.87 20.12 -5.17
CA THR A 17 -7.42 19.52 -3.91
C THR A 17 -5.94 19.11 -3.98
N CYS A 18 -5.48 18.53 -5.09
CA CYS A 18 -4.08 18.17 -5.27
C CYS A 18 -3.15 19.40 -5.22
N ILE A 19 -3.54 20.52 -5.83
CA ILE A 19 -2.79 21.79 -5.78
C ILE A 19 -2.72 22.32 -4.35
N ILE A 20 -3.84 22.30 -3.62
CA ILE A 20 -3.91 22.75 -2.22
C ILE A 20 -2.96 21.90 -1.35
N LEU A 21 -3.03 20.58 -1.46
CA LEU A 21 -2.18 19.67 -0.69
C LEU A 21 -0.69 19.89 -1.01
N LEU A 22 -0.33 20.02 -2.29
CA LEU A 22 1.05 20.28 -2.71
C LEU A 22 1.57 21.61 -2.14
N THR A 23 0.71 22.64 -2.13
CA THR A 23 1.05 23.95 -1.58
C THR A 23 1.33 23.88 -0.09
N ILE A 24 0.48 23.17 0.67
CA ILE A 24 0.66 22.94 2.12
C ILE A 24 2.01 22.26 2.39
N ILE A 25 2.32 21.21 1.63
CA ILE A 25 3.57 20.44 1.78
C ILE A 25 4.80 21.31 1.46
N CYS A 26 4.73 22.11 0.39
CA CYS A 26 5.83 23.00 0.00
C CYS A 26 6.10 24.13 1.01
N ILE A 27 5.08 24.57 1.76
CA ILE A 27 5.23 25.59 2.80
C ILE A 27 5.92 25.00 4.03
N SER A 28 5.47 23.84 4.54
CA SER A 28 6.09 23.25 5.72
C SER A 28 5.76 21.76 5.91
N ALA A 29 6.79 20.91 5.83
CA ALA A 29 6.71 19.49 6.21
C ALA A 29 6.45 19.27 7.72
N THR A 30 6.69 20.27 8.57
CA THR A 30 6.35 20.14 10.01
C THR A 30 4.86 20.36 10.27
N VAL A 31 4.17 21.10 9.41
CA VAL A 31 2.70 21.27 9.48
C VAL A 31 2.01 19.97 9.08
N GLU A 32 2.56 19.27 8.08
CA GLU A 32 2.08 17.96 7.61
C GLU A 32 1.93 16.94 8.76
N SER A 33 3.01 16.68 9.50
CA SER A 33 3.00 15.65 10.55
C SER A 33 2.02 15.97 11.69
N LYS A 34 1.84 17.26 12.03
CA LYS A 34 0.82 17.72 12.98
C LYS A 34 -0.58 17.55 12.40
N LEU A 35 -0.77 17.88 11.13
CA LEU A 35 -2.06 17.76 10.45
C LEU A 35 -2.53 16.30 10.41
N GLN A 36 -1.66 15.33 10.14
CA GLN A 36 -2.00 13.90 10.18
C GLN A 36 -2.54 13.46 11.55
N GLN A 37 -1.94 13.94 12.64
CA GLN A 37 -2.42 13.64 14.00
C GLN A 37 -3.79 14.27 14.27
N VAL A 38 -4.03 15.49 13.78
CA VAL A 38 -5.33 16.17 13.92
C VAL A 38 -6.41 15.47 13.09
N LEU A 39 -6.09 15.05 11.86
CA LEU A 39 -7.03 14.36 10.96
C LEU A 39 -7.41 12.96 11.44
N LEU A 40 -6.61 12.35 12.33
CA LEU A 40 -6.93 11.06 12.94
C LEU A 40 -8.13 11.14 13.92
N ILE A 41 -8.30 12.27 14.60
CA ILE A 41 -9.38 12.48 15.58
C ILE A 41 -10.78 12.34 14.95
N PRO A 42 -11.14 13.09 13.89
CA PRO A 42 -12.46 12.94 13.25
C PRO A 42 -12.66 11.56 12.62
N LEU A 43 -11.59 10.87 12.20
CA LEU A 43 -11.68 9.48 11.71
C LEU A 43 -12.07 8.50 12.82
N ILE A 44 -11.47 8.62 14.00
CA ILE A 44 -11.86 7.77 15.14
C ILE A 44 -13.30 8.09 15.57
N LEU A 45 -13.67 9.37 15.61
CA LEU A 45 -15.03 9.79 15.94
C LEU A 45 -16.06 9.31 14.91
N SER A 46 -15.72 9.28 13.62
CA SER A 46 -16.63 8.78 12.58
C SER A 46 -16.87 7.27 12.72
N ILE A 47 -15.82 6.49 13.00
CA ILE A 47 -15.93 5.04 13.26
C ILE A 47 -16.79 4.80 14.51
N LEU A 48 -16.56 5.53 15.59
CA LEU A 48 -17.37 5.43 16.81
C LEU A 48 -18.83 5.82 16.56
N SER A 49 -19.08 6.87 15.78
CA SER A 49 -20.44 7.30 15.40
C SER A 49 -21.17 6.24 14.57
N PHE A 50 -20.46 5.55 13.68
CA PHE A 50 -21.02 4.41 12.94
C PHE A 50 -21.42 3.27 13.88
N VAL A 51 -20.52 2.86 14.78
CA VAL A 51 -20.75 1.75 15.72
C VAL A 51 -21.85 2.07 16.73
N LEU A 52 -21.91 3.29 17.25
CA LEU A 52 -23.00 3.70 18.14
C LEU A 52 -24.32 3.86 17.38
N GLY A 53 -24.24 4.36 16.16
CA GLY A 53 -25.39 4.56 15.29
C GLY A 53 -26.08 3.26 14.91
N SER A 54 -25.35 2.16 14.77
CA SER A 54 -25.93 0.86 14.45
C SER A 54 -26.79 0.26 15.57
N PHE A 55 -26.77 0.81 16.79
CA PHE A 55 -27.70 0.43 17.86
C PHE A 55 -28.99 1.28 17.87
N LEU A 56 -29.01 2.41 17.16
CA LEU A 56 -30.12 3.35 17.17
C LEU A 56 -31.07 3.10 16.00
N TRP A 57 -32.31 2.74 16.31
CA TRP A 57 -33.37 2.61 15.32
C TRP A 57 -33.93 3.98 14.90
N THR A 58 -34.11 4.20 13.60
CA THR A 58 -34.73 5.43 13.07
C THR A 58 -35.47 5.12 11.77
N ALA A 59 -36.60 5.78 11.52
CA ALA A 59 -37.41 5.60 10.32
C ALA A 59 -36.67 5.90 9.00
N GLU A 60 -35.63 6.76 9.04
CA GLU A 60 -34.76 6.99 7.89
C GLU A 60 -33.89 5.76 7.59
N LYS A 61 -33.32 5.12 8.62
CA LYS A 61 -32.48 3.92 8.47
C LYS A 61 -33.30 2.74 7.96
N GLU A 62 -34.52 2.61 8.47
CA GLU A 62 -35.47 1.56 8.05
C GLU A 62 -35.78 1.65 6.55
N ARG A 63 -36.00 2.87 6.02
CA ARG A 63 -36.15 3.09 4.58
C ARG A 63 -34.91 2.69 3.76
N HIS A 64 -33.72 2.74 4.35
CA HIS A 64 -32.49 2.30 3.69
C HIS A 64 -32.17 0.81 3.90
N GLY A 65 -33.11 0.03 4.45
CA GLY A 65 -32.97 -1.41 4.62
C GLY A 65 -32.46 -1.87 5.98
N TYR A 66 -32.51 -1.01 7.01
CA TYR A 66 -32.08 -1.35 8.37
C TYR A 66 -33.10 -2.24 9.08
N THR A 67 -32.68 -3.42 9.51
CA THR A 67 -33.50 -4.38 10.28
C THR A 67 -33.16 -4.42 11.77
N GLY A 68 -32.12 -3.69 12.18
CA GLY A 68 -31.48 -3.91 13.48
C GLY A 68 -30.67 -5.21 13.52
N TYR A 69 -30.03 -5.47 14.66
CA TYR A 69 -29.21 -6.67 14.87
C TYR A 69 -30.07 -7.93 14.88
N GLN A 70 -30.18 -8.58 13.72
CA GLN A 70 -30.99 -9.77 13.56
C GLN A 70 -30.19 -10.93 12.95
N ALA A 71 -30.30 -12.11 13.57
CA ALA A 71 -29.59 -13.31 13.11
C ALA A 71 -30.05 -13.75 11.71
N SER A 72 -31.33 -13.55 11.38
CA SER A 72 -31.86 -13.84 10.03
C SER A 72 -31.21 -12.97 8.96
N THR A 73 -31.00 -11.68 9.23
CA THR A 73 -30.32 -10.75 8.30
C THR A 73 -28.86 -11.15 8.11
N LEU A 74 -28.16 -11.49 9.19
CA LEU A 74 -26.78 -11.97 9.11
C LEU A 74 -26.66 -13.27 8.31
N LEU A 75 -27.58 -14.23 8.52
CA LEU A 75 -27.60 -15.49 7.78
C LEU A 75 -27.94 -15.29 6.30
N ALA A 76 -28.87 -14.38 5.99
CA ALA A 76 -29.18 -14.01 4.62
C ALA A 76 -27.97 -13.38 3.92
N ASN A 77 -27.13 -12.65 4.66
CA ASN A 77 -25.95 -11.99 4.14
C ASN A 77 -24.67 -12.86 4.09
N MET A 78 -24.69 -14.07 4.64
CA MET A 78 -23.50 -14.92 4.82
C MET A 78 -22.86 -15.39 3.50
N TRP A 79 -23.69 -15.68 2.50
CA TRP A 79 -23.24 -16.28 1.24
C TRP A 79 -23.06 -15.24 0.14
N PRO A 80 -22.04 -15.34 -0.73
CA PRO A 80 -21.81 -14.34 -1.76
C PRO A 80 -22.99 -14.23 -2.74
N ASP A 81 -23.31 -13.00 -3.16
CA ASP A 81 -24.24 -12.67 -4.25
C ASP A 81 -23.56 -11.64 -5.14
N PHE A 82 -22.87 -12.13 -6.17
CA PHE A 82 -22.14 -11.28 -7.11
C PHE A 82 -23.08 -10.83 -8.23
N ARG A 83 -23.18 -9.51 -8.46
CA ARG A 83 -23.99 -8.87 -9.51
C ARG A 83 -23.10 -8.17 -10.53
N ASP A 84 -23.68 -7.82 -11.68
CA ASP A 84 -23.04 -6.99 -12.72
C ASP A 84 -21.68 -7.54 -13.21
N ASP A 85 -21.62 -8.86 -13.44
CA ASP A 85 -20.42 -9.60 -13.85
C ASP A 85 -19.20 -9.45 -12.90
N HIS A 86 -19.45 -9.03 -11.65
CA HIS A 86 -18.42 -9.03 -10.64
C HIS A 86 -18.09 -10.45 -10.17
N THR A 87 -16.85 -10.66 -9.78
CA THR A 87 -16.35 -11.91 -9.21
C THR A 87 -15.66 -11.61 -7.88
N PHE A 88 -15.34 -12.66 -7.12
CA PHE A 88 -14.54 -12.51 -5.90
C PHE A 88 -13.27 -11.67 -6.11
N PHE A 89 -12.57 -11.88 -7.23
CA PHE A 89 -11.30 -11.20 -7.50
C PHE A 89 -11.47 -9.76 -7.95
N THR A 90 -12.55 -9.41 -8.68
CA THR A 90 -12.81 -8.01 -9.03
C THR A 90 -13.11 -7.20 -7.77
N ILE A 91 -13.93 -7.74 -6.84
CA ILE A 91 -14.21 -7.09 -5.55
C ILE A 91 -12.94 -7.01 -4.69
N PHE A 92 -12.16 -8.09 -4.62
CA PHE A 92 -10.88 -8.09 -3.92
C PHE A 92 -9.93 -7.01 -4.45
N SER A 93 -9.90 -6.77 -5.78
CA SER A 93 -9.05 -5.73 -6.39
C SER A 93 -9.42 -4.30 -5.96
N VAL A 94 -10.71 -4.06 -5.68
CA VAL A 94 -11.21 -2.76 -5.20
C VAL A 94 -10.97 -2.63 -3.70
N TYR A 95 -11.03 -3.73 -2.94
CA TYR A 95 -10.77 -3.74 -1.51
C TYR A 95 -9.28 -3.68 -1.16
N PHE A 96 -8.40 -4.31 -1.95
CA PHE A 96 -6.97 -4.46 -1.65
C PHE A 96 -6.25 -3.14 -1.32
N PRO A 97 -6.49 -2.01 -2.02
CA PRO A 97 -5.89 -0.72 -1.67
C PRO A 97 -6.14 -0.29 -0.22
N ALA A 98 -7.26 -0.69 0.40
CA ALA A 98 -7.55 -0.39 1.80
C ALA A 98 -6.55 -1.05 2.77
N ALA A 99 -5.96 -2.20 2.39
CA ALA A 99 -4.96 -2.90 3.20
C ALA A 99 -3.50 -2.48 2.87
N THR A 100 -3.31 -1.55 1.94
CA THR A 100 -1.97 -1.05 1.57
C THR A 100 -1.47 0.02 2.56
N GLY A 101 -0.25 0.54 2.35
CA GLY A 101 0.30 1.61 3.18
C GLY A 101 1.09 1.15 4.42
N ILE A 102 1.30 -0.16 4.60
CA ILE A 102 2.08 -0.71 5.73
C ILE A 102 3.52 -0.20 5.82
N MET A 103 4.07 0.33 4.71
CA MET A 103 5.42 0.88 4.62
C MET A 103 5.52 2.34 5.09
N ALA A 104 4.40 3.02 5.37
CA ALA A 104 4.42 4.42 5.80
C ALA A 104 5.29 4.64 7.05
N GLY A 105 5.25 3.71 8.01
CA GLY A 105 6.10 3.79 9.21
C GLY A 105 7.59 3.62 8.95
N ALA A 106 7.97 2.81 7.93
CA ALA A 106 9.37 2.60 7.56
C ALA A 106 9.95 3.80 6.79
N ASN A 107 9.12 4.49 6.01
CA ASN A 107 9.50 5.66 5.22
C ASN A 107 9.96 6.86 6.08
N ILE A 108 9.61 6.90 7.36
CA ILE A 108 9.96 7.98 8.31
C ILE A 108 10.94 7.45 9.40
N SER A 109 11.63 6.36 9.11
CA SER A 109 12.56 5.70 10.05
C SER A 109 13.65 6.63 10.59
N GLY A 110 14.13 7.59 9.80
CA GLY A 110 15.16 8.55 10.21
C GLY A 110 14.73 9.49 11.35
N ASN A 111 13.43 9.67 11.59
CA ASN A 111 12.90 10.53 12.66
C ASN A 111 12.52 9.76 13.93
N LEU A 112 12.68 8.42 13.94
CA LEU A 112 12.33 7.60 15.09
C LEU A 112 13.52 7.50 16.05
N ARG A 113 13.26 7.66 17.35
CA ARG A 113 14.29 7.50 18.40
C ARG A 113 14.96 6.12 18.35
N ASN A 114 14.17 5.06 18.18
CA ASN A 114 14.64 3.66 18.10
C ASN A 114 13.92 2.91 16.97
N PRO A 115 14.37 3.03 15.70
CA PRO A 115 13.67 2.47 14.55
C PRO A 115 13.52 0.95 14.60
N GLN A 116 14.54 0.24 15.09
CA GLN A 116 14.58 -1.24 15.16
C GLN A 116 13.44 -1.85 15.99
N VAL A 117 12.95 -1.13 17.01
CA VAL A 117 11.86 -1.58 17.88
C VAL A 117 10.53 -0.94 17.50
N ALA A 118 10.56 0.35 17.12
CA ALA A 118 9.36 1.12 16.81
C ALA A 118 8.67 0.65 15.53
N ILE A 119 9.42 0.36 14.45
CA ILE A 119 8.84 -0.02 13.16
C ILE A 119 8.08 -1.36 13.28
N PRO A 120 8.68 -2.47 13.76
CA PRO A 120 7.96 -3.75 13.81
C PRO A 120 6.73 -3.70 14.73
N ARG A 121 6.86 -3.04 15.90
CA ARG A 121 5.73 -2.92 16.85
C ARG A 121 4.60 -2.06 16.28
N GLY A 122 4.93 -0.90 15.71
CA GLY A 122 3.95 0.02 15.14
C GLY A 122 3.23 -0.56 13.92
N THR A 123 3.97 -1.19 12.99
CA THR A 123 3.37 -1.78 11.80
C THR A 123 2.46 -2.96 12.15
N LEU A 124 2.90 -3.89 13.01
CA LEU A 124 2.08 -5.06 13.36
C LEU A 124 0.85 -4.68 14.19
N SER A 125 0.96 -3.73 15.12
CA SER A 125 -0.20 -3.27 15.88
C SER A 125 -1.19 -2.52 14.99
N ALA A 126 -0.72 -1.69 14.06
CA ALA A 126 -1.58 -0.98 13.12
C ALA A 126 -2.34 -1.95 12.19
N ILE A 127 -1.67 -3.00 11.68
CA ILE A 127 -2.32 -4.06 10.89
C ILE A 127 -3.39 -4.77 11.71
N LEU A 128 -3.10 -5.14 12.96
CA LEU A 128 -4.07 -5.81 13.83
C LEU A 128 -5.29 -4.92 14.10
N VAL A 129 -5.07 -3.66 14.48
CA VAL A 129 -6.16 -2.71 14.80
C VAL A 129 -7.03 -2.43 13.57
N SER A 130 -6.42 -2.13 12.42
CA SER A 130 -7.17 -1.89 11.17
C SER A 130 -7.97 -3.12 10.72
N THR A 131 -7.39 -4.32 10.81
CA THR A 131 -8.10 -5.57 10.49
C THR A 131 -9.30 -5.79 11.40
N LEU A 132 -9.15 -5.56 12.71
CA LEU A 132 -10.26 -5.66 13.66
C LEU A 132 -11.37 -4.66 13.36
N ILE A 133 -11.02 -3.43 13.00
CA ILE A 133 -11.99 -2.40 12.59
C ILE A 133 -12.73 -2.83 11.31
N TYR A 134 -12.02 -3.31 10.29
CA TYR A 134 -12.64 -3.76 9.04
C TYR A 134 -13.60 -4.92 9.25
N VAL A 135 -13.20 -5.94 10.02
CA VAL A 135 -14.08 -7.07 10.36
C VAL A 135 -15.29 -6.61 11.16
N SER A 136 -15.11 -5.68 12.10
CA SER A 136 -16.21 -5.15 12.90
C SER A 136 -17.23 -4.40 12.05
N VAL A 137 -16.78 -3.52 11.14
CA VAL A 137 -17.65 -2.78 10.23
C VAL A 137 -18.42 -3.73 9.31
N LEU A 138 -17.74 -4.75 8.77
CA LEU A 138 -18.34 -5.76 7.91
C LEU A 138 -19.44 -6.55 8.64
N LEU A 139 -19.17 -7.00 9.87
CA LEU A 139 -20.14 -7.75 10.68
C LEU A 139 -21.34 -6.88 11.08
N ILE A 140 -21.11 -5.61 11.45
CA ILE A 140 -22.18 -4.68 11.78
C ILE A 140 -23.07 -4.45 10.56
N ALA A 141 -22.49 -4.09 9.41
CA ALA A 141 -23.24 -3.83 8.19
C ALA A 141 -24.03 -5.08 7.74
N GLY A 142 -23.40 -6.26 7.74
CA GLY A 142 -24.03 -7.51 7.37
C GLY A 142 -25.10 -8.01 8.35
N ALA A 143 -25.04 -7.64 9.63
CA ALA A 143 -26.04 -8.03 10.62
C ALA A 143 -27.24 -7.06 10.71
N THR A 144 -27.09 -5.83 10.21
CA THR A 144 -28.06 -4.75 10.43
C THR A 144 -28.78 -4.26 9.18
N TYR A 145 -28.25 -4.53 7.99
CA TYR A 145 -28.87 -4.10 6.72
C TYR A 145 -29.13 -5.27 5.76
N LEU A 146 -30.21 -5.16 5.00
CA LEU A 146 -30.48 -6.03 3.85
C LEU A 146 -29.69 -5.59 2.62
N ARG A 147 -29.52 -6.51 1.67
CA ARG A 147 -28.86 -6.26 0.38
C ARG A 147 -29.58 -5.24 -0.47
N ASP A 148 -30.91 -5.33 -0.45
CA ASP A 148 -31.83 -4.59 -1.30
C ASP A 148 -32.95 -3.99 -0.46
N ALA A 149 -33.26 -2.73 -0.71
CA ALA A 149 -34.37 -2.02 -0.08
C ALA A 149 -35.00 -1.02 -1.05
N ASP A 150 -36.33 -0.91 -1.02
CA ASP A 150 -37.13 -0.01 -1.86
C ASP A 150 -37.41 1.35 -1.19
N GLY A 151 -37.33 1.40 0.14
CA GLY A 151 -37.66 2.59 0.94
C GLY A 151 -39.14 2.80 1.23
N MET A 152 -39.99 1.84 0.85
CA MET A 152 -41.44 1.89 1.03
C MET A 152 -41.94 0.79 1.97
N LEU A 153 -41.39 -0.42 1.82
CA LEU A 153 -41.74 -1.56 2.64
C LEU A 153 -40.87 -1.62 3.90
N VAL A 154 -41.44 -2.18 4.97
CA VAL A 154 -40.67 -2.48 6.19
C VAL A 154 -39.64 -3.56 5.84
N PRO A 155 -38.33 -3.31 6.05
CA PRO A 155 -37.29 -4.25 5.68
C PRO A 155 -37.39 -5.52 6.51
N ASN A 156 -37.61 -6.66 5.84
CA ASN A 156 -37.63 -7.97 6.48
C ASN A 156 -37.10 -9.01 5.48
N VAL A 157 -36.40 -10.03 5.99
CA VAL A 157 -35.81 -11.11 5.17
C VAL A 157 -36.88 -11.89 4.40
N THR A 158 -38.09 -11.99 4.94
CA THR A 158 -39.21 -12.71 4.32
C THR A 158 -39.99 -11.88 3.29
N ASN A 159 -39.92 -10.55 3.38
CA ASN A 159 -40.65 -9.64 2.50
C ASN A 159 -39.66 -9.01 1.51
N THR A 160 -39.28 -9.78 0.48
CA THR A 160 -38.44 -9.27 -0.60
C THR A 160 -39.23 -8.27 -1.45
N PRO A 161 -38.77 -7.03 -1.64
CA PRO A 161 -39.46 -6.04 -2.46
C PRO A 161 -39.44 -6.44 -3.94
N ASP A 162 -40.44 -6.01 -4.72
CA ASP A 162 -40.50 -6.30 -6.16
C ASP A 162 -39.27 -5.79 -6.93
N CYS A 163 -38.64 -4.70 -6.43
CA CYS A 163 -37.41 -4.15 -7.00
C CYS A 163 -36.24 -5.14 -6.96
N PHE A 164 -36.27 -6.16 -6.09
CA PHE A 164 -35.26 -7.21 -6.02
C PHE A 164 -35.25 -8.05 -7.31
N TYR A 165 -36.43 -8.44 -7.79
CA TYR A 165 -36.56 -9.26 -9.01
C TYR A 165 -36.19 -8.48 -10.28
N ASN A 166 -36.36 -7.16 -10.27
CA ASN A 166 -36.02 -6.30 -11.40
C ASN A 166 -34.62 -5.68 -11.30
N ILE A 167 -33.89 -5.88 -10.19
CA ILE A 167 -32.56 -5.29 -9.92
C ILE A 167 -32.59 -3.75 -10.04
N THR A 168 -33.65 -3.13 -9.53
CA THR A 168 -33.83 -1.66 -9.58
C THR A 168 -33.99 -1.04 -8.19
N CYS A 169 -33.56 -1.72 -7.14
CA CYS A 169 -33.69 -1.20 -5.79
C CYS A 169 -32.78 0.02 -5.58
N PRO A 170 -33.30 1.15 -5.06
CA PRO A 170 -32.49 2.35 -4.81
C PRO A 170 -31.59 2.23 -3.59
N PHE A 171 -31.95 1.40 -2.60
CA PHE A 171 -31.26 1.30 -1.32
C PHE A 171 -30.82 -0.14 -0.99
N GLY A 172 -30.13 -0.28 0.15
CA GLY A 172 -29.54 -1.54 0.61
C GLY A 172 -28.02 -1.58 0.43
N LEU A 173 -27.39 -2.62 0.98
CA LEU A 173 -25.93 -2.78 1.00
C LEU A 173 -25.30 -2.81 -0.40
N LEU A 174 -26.00 -3.37 -1.40
CA LEU A 174 -25.47 -3.50 -2.77
C LEU A 174 -25.70 -2.25 -3.61
N ASN A 175 -26.80 -1.53 -3.40
CA ASN A 175 -27.21 -0.43 -4.28
C ASN A 175 -26.77 0.95 -3.76
N TYR A 176 -26.54 1.10 -2.45
CA TYR A 176 -26.29 2.40 -1.83
C TYR A 176 -24.95 2.49 -1.08
N TYR A 177 -23.96 3.10 -1.73
CA TYR A 177 -22.60 3.27 -1.19
C TYR A 177 -22.53 4.06 0.13
N GLN A 178 -23.50 4.93 0.40
CA GLN A 178 -23.51 5.81 1.58
C GLN A 178 -24.21 5.19 2.80
N ILE A 179 -24.38 3.86 2.84
CA ILE A 179 -25.09 3.18 3.93
C ILE A 179 -24.44 3.46 5.30
N VAL A 180 -23.11 3.49 5.36
CA VAL A 180 -22.34 3.81 6.57
C VAL A 180 -22.69 5.20 7.11
N MET A 181 -22.99 6.15 6.21
CA MET A 181 -23.41 7.51 6.57
C MET A 181 -24.78 7.48 7.25
N VAL A 182 -25.74 6.75 6.68
CA VAL A 182 -27.11 6.62 7.20
C VAL A 182 -27.14 5.86 8.52
N THR A 183 -26.26 4.87 8.72
CA THR A 183 -26.20 4.08 9.96
C THR A 183 -25.75 4.92 11.16
N SER A 184 -24.90 5.92 10.92
CA SER A 184 -24.24 6.69 11.98
C SER A 184 -25.21 7.47 12.89
N VAL A 185 -24.72 7.89 14.06
CA VAL A 185 -25.50 8.77 14.97
C VAL A 185 -25.72 10.14 14.32
N TRP A 186 -24.69 10.66 13.65
CA TRP A 186 -24.73 11.95 13.00
C TRP A 186 -24.08 11.87 11.60
N PRO A 187 -24.88 11.83 10.51
CA PRO A 187 -24.39 11.65 9.13
C PRO A 187 -23.24 12.57 8.69
N PRO A 188 -23.24 13.89 9.01
CA PRO A 188 -22.14 14.78 8.65
C PRO A 188 -20.79 14.42 9.28
N LEU A 189 -20.78 13.69 10.41
CA LEU A 189 -19.51 13.25 11.01
C LEU A 189 -18.81 12.20 10.16
N ILE A 190 -19.58 11.35 9.46
CA ILE A 190 -19.02 10.36 8.53
C ILE A 190 -18.39 11.06 7.33
N THR A 191 -19.02 12.09 6.76
CA THR A 191 -18.43 12.84 5.64
C THR A 191 -17.16 13.56 6.05
N ILE A 192 -17.12 14.17 7.24
CA ILE A 192 -15.89 14.76 7.80
C ILE A 192 -14.80 13.69 7.96
N GLY A 193 -15.16 12.51 8.48
CA GLY A 193 -14.24 11.38 8.62
C GLY A 193 -13.69 10.87 7.28
N ILE A 194 -14.52 10.78 6.25
CA ILE A 194 -14.10 10.38 4.89
C ILE A 194 -13.11 11.41 4.32
N VAL A 195 -13.43 12.71 4.43
CA VAL A 195 -12.54 13.78 3.97
C VAL A 195 -11.22 13.76 4.74
N ALA A 196 -11.27 13.61 6.07
CA ALA A 196 -10.07 13.54 6.89
C ALA A 196 -9.18 12.33 6.55
N SER A 197 -9.78 11.15 6.38
CA SER A 197 -9.05 9.93 6.03
C SER A 197 -8.43 10.00 4.64
N THR A 198 -9.18 10.46 3.63
CA THR A 198 -8.70 10.54 2.25
C THR A 198 -7.60 11.59 2.10
N LEU A 199 -7.75 12.77 2.71
CA LEU A 199 -6.72 13.79 2.73
C LEU A 199 -5.47 13.33 3.48
N CYS A 200 -5.61 12.63 4.62
CA CYS A 200 -4.48 12.11 5.37
C CYS A 200 -3.64 11.12 4.54
N SER A 201 -4.28 10.13 3.91
CA SER A 201 -3.59 9.14 3.08
C SER A 201 -2.98 9.76 1.82
N ALA A 202 -3.68 10.70 1.19
CA ALA A 202 -3.17 11.42 0.01
C ALA A 202 -1.92 12.24 0.36
N LEU A 203 -1.97 13.00 1.45
CA LEU A 203 -0.88 13.84 1.90
C LEU A 203 0.35 13.02 2.34
N ALA A 204 0.15 11.89 3.04
CA ALA A 204 1.24 10.97 3.38
C ALA A 204 1.92 10.37 2.12
N SER A 205 1.14 10.04 1.10
CA SER A 205 1.66 9.51 -0.17
C SER A 205 2.40 10.59 -0.98
N LEU A 206 1.88 11.82 -0.98
CA LEU A 206 2.47 12.96 -1.69
C LEU A 206 3.80 13.42 -1.09
N VAL A 207 4.05 13.13 0.19
CA VAL A 207 5.34 13.40 0.87
C VAL A 207 6.30 12.22 0.74
N SER A 208 5.83 11.00 0.96
CA SER A 208 6.71 9.82 0.95
C SER A 208 7.29 9.51 -0.43
N ALA A 209 6.50 9.60 -1.51
CA ALA A 209 6.97 9.25 -2.84
C ALA A 209 8.12 10.17 -3.34
N PRO A 210 8.04 11.51 -3.25
CA PRO A 210 9.14 12.40 -3.62
C PRO A 210 10.40 12.23 -2.78
N LYS A 211 10.26 11.95 -1.47
CA LYS A 211 11.40 11.71 -0.57
C LYS A 211 12.14 10.41 -0.91
N ILE A 212 11.40 9.33 -1.19
CA ILE A 212 11.99 8.08 -1.69
C ILE A 212 12.69 8.32 -3.03
N PHE A 213 12.04 9.06 -3.94
CA PHE A 213 12.62 9.36 -5.25
C PHE A 213 13.88 10.22 -5.14
N GLN A 214 13.92 11.19 -4.24
CA GLN A 214 15.11 11.98 -3.95
C GLN A 214 16.27 11.10 -3.47
N ALA A 215 16.03 10.22 -2.48
CA ALA A 215 17.06 9.33 -1.96
C ALA A 215 17.66 8.43 -3.05
N ILE A 216 16.82 7.89 -3.95
CA ILE A 216 17.27 7.12 -5.12
C ILE A 216 18.17 7.96 -6.05
N CYS A 217 17.87 9.26 -6.20
CA CYS A 217 18.66 10.16 -7.04
C CYS A 217 19.97 10.59 -6.36
N GLU A 218 20.01 10.69 -5.03
CA GLU A 218 21.22 10.95 -4.23
C GLU A 218 22.21 9.77 -4.32
N ASP A 219 21.69 8.54 -4.40
CA ASP A 219 22.48 7.32 -4.63
C ASP A 219 23.10 7.22 -6.03
N ASN A 220 22.84 8.20 -6.92
CA ASN A 220 23.42 8.30 -8.27
C ASN A 220 23.27 7.03 -9.13
N LEU A 221 22.21 6.25 -8.92
CA LEU A 221 21.93 5.03 -9.69
C LEU A 221 21.69 5.32 -11.18
N ILE A 222 21.09 6.47 -11.48
CA ILE A 222 20.79 6.93 -12.84
C ILE A 222 21.30 8.38 -12.98
N PRO A 223 22.45 8.61 -13.64
CA PRO A 223 23.08 9.93 -13.72
C PRO A 223 22.17 11.02 -14.31
N SER A 224 21.27 10.67 -15.24
CA SER A 224 20.34 11.62 -15.85
C SER A 224 19.29 12.17 -14.87
N LEU A 225 19.01 11.46 -13.77
CA LEU A 225 18.02 11.84 -12.76
C LEU A 225 18.61 12.62 -11.59
N HIS A 226 19.93 12.87 -11.57
CA HIS A 226 20.60 13.59 -10.49
C HIS A 226 20.06 15.01 -10.27
N CYS A 227 19.39 15.60 -11.27
CA CYS A 227 18.71 16.88 -11.10
C CYS A 227 17.61 16.86 -10.03
N PHE A 228 17.02 15.70 -9.73
CA PHE A 228 16.00 15.51 -8.69
C PHE A 228 16.58 15.27 -7.29
N ALA A 229 17.89 15.01 -7.17
CA ALA A 229 18.58 14.84 -5.89
C ALA A 229 18.75 16.17 -5.11
N LYS A 230 18.63 17.32 -5.79
CA LYS A 230 18.84 18.63 -5.17
C LYS A 230 17.70 18.98 -4.21
N GLY A 231 17.96 18.87 -2.90
CA GLY A 231 17.10 19.40 -1.84
C GLY A 231 17.08 20.94 -1.80
N SER A 232 15.98 21.51 -1.31
CA SER A 232 15.80 22.96 -1.15
C SER A 232 15.40 23.33 0.28
N GLY A 233 15.99 24.42 0.80
CA GLY A 233 15.70 24.93 2.15
C GLY A 233 16.38 24.14 3.27
N PRO A 234 16.13 24.52 4.54
CA PRO A 234 16.79 23.93 5.70
C PRO A 234 16.45 22.44 5.91
N GLY A 235 15.29 21.99 5.41
CA GLY A 235 14.82 20.60 5.52
C GLY A 235 15.20 19.68 4.36
N HIS A 236 16.05 20.12 3.42
CA HIS A 236 16.43 19.33 2.23
C HIS A 236 15.23 18.81 1.42
N GLU A 237 14.16 19.61 1.27
CA GLU A 237 12.91 19.16 0.66
C GLU A 237 13.00 19.11 -0.89
N PRO A 238 12.55 18.03 -1.55
CA PRO A 238 12.76 17.80 -2.98
C PRO A 238 11.69 18.47 -3.87
N ARG A 239 11.74 19.79 -4.01
CA ARG A 239 10.76 20.58 -4.81
C ARG A 239 10.56 20.07 -6.24
N ARG A 240 11.62 19.60 -6.90
CA ARG A 240 11.54 19.05 -8.27
C ARG A 240 10.81 17.71 -8.31
N ALA A 241 11.03 16.84 -7.32
CA ALA A 241 10.34 15.58 -7.23
C ALA A 241 8.85 15.77 -6.86
N TYR A 242 8.54 16.76 -6.03
CA TYR A 242 7.15 17.19 -5.77
C TYR A 242 6.44 17.63 -7.06
N ALA A 243 7.10 18.41 -7.92
CA ALA A 243 6.55 18.80 -9.21
C ALA A 243 6.31 17.60 -10.14
N LEU A 244 7.26 16.65 -10.20
CA LEU A 244 7.09 15.41 -10.97
C LEU A 244 5.89 14.59 -10.45
N ALA A 245 5.80 14.41 -9.14
CA ALA A 245 4.69 13.71 -8.50
C ALA A 245 3.34 14.38 -8.79
N PHE A 246 3.30 15.72 -8.84
CA PHE A 246 2.11 16.48 -9.21
C PHE A 246 1.65 16.17 -10.65
N PHE A 247 2.55 16.19 -11.63
CA PHE A 247 2.19 15.90 -13.02
C PHE A 247 1.74 14.45 -13.21
N VAL A 248 2.43 13.50 -12.57
CA VAL A 248 2.04 12.08 -12.62
C VAL A 248 0.68 11.87 -11.96
N THR A 249 0.46 12.44 -10.78
CA THR A 249 -0.82 12.34 -10.05
C THR A 249 -1.95 12.97 -10.87
N THR A 250 -1.73 14.16 -11.43
CA THR A 250 -2.71 14.85 -12.26
C THR A 250 -3.10 14.02 -13.48
N ALA A 251 -2.14 13.38 -14.17
CA ALA A 251 -2.42 12.50 -15.30
C ALA A 251 -3.32 11.32 -14.92
N VAL A 252 -3.12 10.72 -13.75
CA VAL A 252 -3.97 9.64 -13.23
C VAL A 252 -5.35 10.15 -12.80
N LEU A 253 -5.43 11.34 -12.20
CA LEU A 253 -6.69 11.96 -11.79
C LEU A 253 -7.62 12.28 -12.98
N PHE A 254 -7.06 12.53 -14.17
CA PHE A 254 -7.84 12.74 -15.38
C PHE A 254 -8.64 11.51 -15.83
N ILE A 255 -8.35 10.31 -15.33
CA ILE A 255 -9.18 9.12 -15.59
C ILE A 255 -10.60 9.37 -15.04
N GLY A 256 -10.73 9.91 -13.83
CA GLY A 256 -12.00 10.36 -13.25
C GLY A 256 -12.89 9.27 -12.64
N GLU A 257 -12.42 8.01 -12.61
CA GLU A 257 -13.17 6.87 -12.07
C GLU A 257 -12.32 5.99 -11.15
N LEU A 258 -12.78 5.80 -9.91
CA LEU A 258 -12.06 5.06 -8.87
C LEU A 258 -11.88 3.58 -9.22
N ASN A 259 -12.91 2.96 -9.81
CA ASN A 259 -12.93 1.52 -10.09
C ASN A 259 -11.90 1.10 -11.16
N TYR A 260 -11.46 2.02 -12.03
CA TYR A 260 -10.37 1.78 -12.97
C TYR A 260 -8.99 2.05 -12.36
N ILE A 261 -8.90 3.00 -11.43
CA ILE A 261 -7.64 3.37 -10.76
C ILE A 261 -7.24 2.32 -9.71
N ALA A 262 -8.20 1.74 -8.98
CA ALA A 262 -7.94 0.83 -7.87
C ALA A 262 -7.17 -0.45 -8.28
N PRO A 263 -7.52 -1.15 -9.39
CA PRO A 263 -6.77 -2.32 -9.85
C PRO A 263 -5.34 -1.98 -10.30
N LEU A 264 -5.14 -0.81 -10.91
CA LEU A 264 -3.81 -0.33 -11.32
C LEU A 264 -2.90 -0.15 -10.09
N ILE A 265 -3.40 0.55 -9.08
CA ILE A 265 -2.68 0.79 -7.81
C ILE A 265 -2.38 -0.55 -7.11
N SER A 266 -3.36 -1.45 -7.06
CA SER A 266 -3.21 -2.77 -6.44
C SER A 266 -2.07 -3.58 -7.04
N ASN A 267 -1.93 -3.58 -8.37
CA ASN A 267 -0.84 -4.28 -9.05
C ASN A 267 0.53 -3.70 -8.71
N PHE A 268 0.68 -2.37 -8.68
CA PHE A 268 1.95 -1.75 -8.32
C PHE A 268 2.35 -2.05 -6.86
N PHE A 269 1.40 -1.98 -5.92
CA PHE A 269 1.66 -2.33 -4.51
C PHE A 269 1.99 -3.81 -4.33
N LEU A 270 1.22 -4.71 -4.93
CA LEU A 270 1.51 -6.16 -4.89
C LEU A 270 2.89 -6.47 -5.48
N CYS A 271 3.28 -5.80 -6.57
CA CYS A 271 4.59 -5.97 -7.16
C CYS A 271 5.69 -5.52 -6.20
N SER A 272 5.53 -4.34 -5.56
CA SER A 272 6.48 -3.86 -4.55
C SER A 272 6.62 -4.83 -3.37
N TYR A 273 5.51 -5.38 -2.88
CA TYR A 273 5.51 -6.34 -1.78
C TYR A 273 6.14 -7.67 -2.21
N ALA A 274 5.91 -8.11 -3.45
CA ALA A 274 6.56 -9.29 -4.01
C ALA A 274 8.07 -9.09 -4.10
N LEU A 275 8.53 -7.94 -4.61
CA LEU A 275 9.96 -7.61 -4.74
C LEU A 275 10.65 -7.50 -3.40
N VAL A 276 10.05 -6.84 -2.41
CA VAL A 276 10.63 -6.72 -1.06
C VAL A 276 10.72 -8.08 -0.36
N ASN A 277 9.67 -8.90 -0.46
CA ASN A 277 9.68 -10.25 0.11
C ASN A 277 10.72 -11.14 -0.60
N TYR A 278 10.78 -11.10 -1.93
CA TYR A 278 11.77 -11.86 -2.67
C TYR A 278 13.21 -11.41 -2.38
N ALA A 279 13.44 -10.10 -2.24
CA ALA A 279 14.74 -9.56 -1.86
C ALA A 279 15.18 -10.04 -0.47
N CYS A 280 14.27 -10.04 0.52
CA CYS A 280 14.52 -10.59 1.85
C CYS A 280 14.84 -12.09 1.81
N PHE A 281 14.08 -12.88 1.03
CA PHE A 281 14.36 -14.30 0.83
C PHE A 281 15.74 -14.52 0.20
N SER A 282 16.03 -13.85 -0.92
CA SER A 282 17.30 -13.98 -1.63
C SER A 282 18.48 -13.58 -0.77
N ALA A 283 18.40 -12.47 -0.02
CA ALA A 283 19.47 -12.03 0.87
C ALA A 283 19.76 -13.03 2.00
N SER A 284 18.71 -13.61 2.61
CA SER A 284 18.87 -14.62 3.66
C SER A 284 19.38 -15.95 3.12
N PHE A 285 18.88 -16.38 1.96
CA PHE A 285 19.26 -17.64 1.34
C PHE A 285 20.71 -17.62 0.84
N SER A 286 21.13 -16.49 0.28
CA SER A 286 22.51 -16.23 -0.18
C SER A 286 23.52 -15.98 0.94
N GLN A 287 23.07 -16.00 2.22
CA GLN A 287 23.90 -15.72 3.40
C GLN A 287 24.68 -14.40 3.30
N TYR A 288 24.03 -13.32 2.84
CA TYR A 288 24.66 -12.00 2.70
C TYR A 288 25.25 -11.53 4.04
N PRO A 289 26.56 -11.22 4.16
CA PRO A 289 27.21 -10.92 5.45
C PRO A 289 26.56 -9.79 6.25
N GLY A 290 26.03 -8.78 5.56
CA GLY A 290 25.36 -7.62 6.16
C GLY A 290 23.87 -7.82 6.47
N PHE A 291 23.26 -8.95 6.07
CA PHE A 291 21.83 -9.20 6.25
C PHE A 291 21.62 -10.19 7.40
N ARG A 292 21.42 -9.65 8.61
CA ARG A 292 21.20 -10.41 9.85
C ARG A 292 19.90 -9.95 10.50
N PRO A 293 18.74 -10.46 10.06
CA PRO A 293 17.45 -10.04 10.59
C PRO A 293 17.37 -10.38 12.09
N ALA A 294 17.24 -9.36 12.93
CA ALA A 294 17.13 -9.52 14.39
C ALA A 294 15.70 -9.83 14.87
N PHE A 295 14.71 -9.79 13.97
CA PHE A 295 13.31 -10.00 14.31
C PHE A 295 13.00 -11.48 14.55
N ARG A 296 12.50 -11.82 15.75
CA ARG A 296 12.30 -13.19 16.23
C ARG A 296 11.40 -14.06 15.34
N TYR A 297 10.36 -13.48 14.73
CA TYR A 297 9.39 -14.22 13.91
C TYR A 297 9.71 -14.20 12.41
N TYR A 298 10.88 -13.69 12.02
CA TYR A 298 11.31 -13.72 10.63
C TYR A 298 11.68 -15.14 10.20
N SER A 299 11.17 -15.56 9.04
CA SER A 299 11.57 -16.80 8.35
C SER A 299 11.71 -16.52 6.86
N HIS A 300 12.79 -16.99 6.24
CA HIS A 300 13.03 -16.79 4.81
C HIS A 300 11.99 -17.54 3.96
N TRP A 301 11.52 -18.73 4.38
CA TRP A 301 10.44 -19.46 3.70
C TRP A 301 9.11 -18.72 3.73
N LEU A 302 8.79 -18.04 4.83
CA LEU A 302 7.61 -17.20 4.93
C LEU A 302 7.68 -16.04 3.92
N SER A 303 8.88 -15.46 3.75
CA SER A 303 9.10 -14.40 2.78
C SER A 303 8.95 -14.89 1.34
N LEU A 304 9.45 -16.09 1.00
CA LEU A 304 9.23 -16.70 -0.31
C LEU A 304 7.74 -16.98 -0.57
N LEU A 305 7.04 -17.55 0.42
CA LEU A 305 5.61 -17.81 0.33
C LEU A 305 4.82 -16.51 0.09
N ALA A 306 5.14 -15.45 0.83
CA ALA A 306 4.51 -14.15 0.66
C ALA A 306 4.77 -13.56 -0.74
N ALA A 307 6.01 -13.66 -1.25
CA ALA A 307 6.33 -13.23 -2.61
C ALA A 307 5.51 -14.01 -3.66
N ALA A 308 5.46 -15.33 -3.54
CA ALA A 308 4.68 -16.19 -4.45
C ALA A 308 3.18 -15.87 -4.40
N MET A 309 2.61 -15.64 -3.20
CA MET A 309 1.22 -15.24 -3.07
C MET A 309 0.94 -13.87 -3.69
N CYS A 310 1.82 -12.88 -3.51
CA CYS A 310 1.64 -11.57 -4.15
C CYS A 310 1.60 -11.70 -5.68
N VAL A 311 2.52 -12.48 -6.27
CA VAL A 311 2.54 -12.72 -7.72
C VAL A 311 1.30 -13.47 -8.19
N ALA A 312 0.87 -14.51 -7.47
CA ALA A 312 -0.34 -15.26 -7.80
C ALA A 312 -1.58 -14.35 -7.81
N ILE A 313 -1.73 -13.52 -6.77
CA ILE A 313 -2.84 -12.57 -6.67
C ILE A 313 -2.80 -11.56 -7.82
N MET A 314 -1.63 -11.02 -8.20
CA MET A 314 -1.52 -10.10 -9.35
C MET A 314 -2.07 -10.71 -10.64
N PHE A 315 -1.65 -11.94 -10.97
CA PHE A 315 -2.13 -12.63 -12.18
C PHE A 315 -3.64 -12.86 -12.16
N VAL A 316 -4.18 -13.19 -10.99
CA VAL A 316 -5.61 -13.42 -10.82
C VAL A 316 -6.41 -12.11 -10.92
N LEU A 317 -5.88 -10.99 -10.44
CA LEU A 317 -6.52 -9.68 -10.57
C LEU A 317 -6.58 -9.22 -12.02
N SER A 318 -5.43 -9.21 -12.70
CA SER A 318 -5.35 -8.80 -14.11
C SER A 318 -4.04 -9.26 -14.74
N TRP A 319 -4.12 -10.36 -15.50
CA TRP A 319 -2.96 -10.89 -16.21
C TRP A 319 -2.31 -9.90 -17.21
N PRO A 320 -3.04 -9.03 -17.97
CA PRO A 320 -2.40 -8.13 -18.93
C PRO A 320 -1.57 -7.05 -18.22
N MET A 321 -2.15 -6.45 -17.17
CA MET A 321 -1.47 -5.44 -16.36
C MET A 321 -0.29 -6.02 -15.57
N THR A 322 -0.39 -7.29 -15.14
CA THR A 322 0.69 -8.01 -14.49
C THR A 322 1.88 -8.20 -15.43
N ILE A 323 1.66 -8.63 -16.66
CA ILE A 323 2.73 -8.75 -17.65
C ILE A 323 3.36 -7.38 -17.94
N LEU A 324 2.54 -6.34 -18.11
CA LEU A 324 3.02 -4.98 -18.35
C LEU A 324 3.89 -4.46 -17.19
N THR A 325 3.46 -4.66 -15.95
CA THR A 325 4.22 -4.24 -14.75
C THR A 325 5.53 -5.02 -14.60
N PHE A 326 5.53 -6.33 -14.82
CA PHE A 326 6.77 -7.12 -14.81
C PHE A 326 7.73 -6.71 -15.92
N LEU A 327 7.22 -6.46 -17.14
CA LEU A 327 8.04 -5.95 -18.24
C LEU A 327 8.66 -4.59 -17.90
N PHE A 328 7.87 -3.69 -17.32
CA PHE A 328 8.36 -2.39 -16.87
C PHE A 328 9.50 -2.53 -15.84
N PHE A 329 9.30 -3.30 -14.76
CA PHE A 329 10.34 -3.49 -13.74
C PHE A 329 11.55 -4.27 -14.27
N ALA A 330 11.36 -5.24 -15.17
CA ALA A 330 12.45 -5.94 -15.84
C ALA A 330 13.29 -4.98 -16.70
N MET A 331 12.64 -4.06 -17.44
CA MET A 331 13.34 -3.03 -18.21
C MET A 331 14.15 -2.10 -17.30
N VAL A 332 13.55 -1.62 -16.20
CA VAL A 332 14.26 -0.77 -15.22
C VAL A 332 15.44 -1.52 -14.60
N TYR A 333 15.26 -2.78 -14.20
CA TYR A 333 16.34 -3.60 -13.65
C TYR A 333 17.49 -3.81 -14.65
N LEU A 334 17.18 -4.17 -15.91
CA LEU A 334 18.17 -4.34 -16.96
C LEU A 334 18.89 -3.02 -17.29
N PHE A 335 18.17 -1.90 -17.26
CA PHE A 335 18.73 -0.58 -17.47
C PHE A 335 19.75 -0.23 -16.37
N ILE A 336 19.39 -0.39 -15.09
CA ILE A 336 20.30 -0.17 -13.95
C ILE A 336 21.51 -1.11 -14.02
N LYS A 337 21.30 -2.38 -14.38
CA LYS A 337 22.40 -3.35 -14.53
C LYS A 337 23.40 -2.94 -15.62
N ARG A 338 22.95 -2.30 -16.70
CA ARG A 338 23.83 -1.80 -17.77
C ARG A 338 24.63 -0.57 -17.33
N LEU A 339 24.06 0.28 -16.48
CA LEU A 339 24.72 1.48 -15.96
C LEU A 339 25.93 1.17 -15.07
N LYS A 340 25.98 -0.02 -14.44
CA LYS A 340 27.02 -0.41 -13.47
C LYS A 340 27.34 0.73 -12.47
N PRO A 341 26.34 1.21 -11.72
CA PRO A 341 26.57 2.30 -10.78
C PRO A 341 27.58 1.87 -9.71
N ASP A 342 28.51 2.78 -9.38
CA ASP A 342 29.54 2.54 -8.37
C ASP A 342 28.94 2.77 -6.98
N VAL A 343 28.23 1.76 -6.47
CA VAL A 343 27.52 1.82 -5.18
C VAL A 343 28.22 1.01 -4.10
N ASN A 344 28.43 1.66 -2.95
CA ASN A 344 29.20 1.13 -1.82
C ASN A 344 28.50 0.00 -1.04
N TRP A 345 27.22 -0.27 -1.30
CA TRP A 345 26.44 -1.27 -0.55
C TRP A 345 26.47 -2.70 -1.14
N GLY A 346 27.22 -2.93 -2.23
CA GLY A 346 27.48 -4.27 -2.78
C GLY A 346 26.24 -4.97 -3.36
N THR A 347 26.45 -5.98 -4.20
CA THR A 347 25.35 -6.81 -4.76
C THR A 347 25.21 -8.14 -4.01
N SER A 348 24.01 -8.73 -4.03
CA SER A 348 23.79 -10.08 -3.48
C SER A 348 24.73 -11.11 -4.11
N THR A 349 24.98 -11.00 -5.41
CA THR A 349 25.93 -11.84 -6.15
C THR A 349 27.36 -11.69 -5.66
N THR A 350 27.85 -10.46 -5.44
CA THR A 350 29.22 -10.24 -4.93
C THR A 350 29.39 -10.77 -3.52
N ALA A 351 28.35 -10.69 -2.70
CA ALA A 351 28.39 -11.23 -1.34
C ALA A 351 28.37 -12.76 -1.30
N THR A 352 27.58 -13.41 -2.15
CA THR A 352 27.62 -14.87 -2.29
C THR A 352 29.02 -15.32 -2.73
N THR A 353 29.62 -14.64 -3.71
CA THR A 353 31.01 -14.91 -4.12
C THR A 353 31.99 -14.69 -2.97
N TYR A 354 31.84 -13.62 -2.19
CA TYR A 354 32.68 -13.35 -1.02
C TYR A 354 32.57 -14.46 0.04
N VAL A 355 31.35 -14.86 0.40
CA VAL A 355 31.11 -15.91 1.40
C VAL A 355 31.62 -17.26 0.93
N HIS A 356 31.41 -17.62 -0.34
CA HIS A 356 31.98 -18.86 -0.90
C HIS A 356 33.50 -18.82 -0.94
N THR A 357 34.09 -17.68 -1.31
CA THR A 357 35.55 -17.52 -1.37
C THR A 357 36.14 -17.61 0.04
N LEU A 358 35.59 -16.86 1.01
CA LEU A 358 36.04 -16.88 2.40
C LEU A 358 35.89 -18.28 3.02
N SER A 359 34.73 -18.91 2.82
CA SER A 359 34.49 -20.27 3.31
C SER A 359 35.43 -21.27 2.66
N GLY A 360 35.69 -21.12 1.36
CA GLY A 360 36.66 -21.91 0.62
C GLY A 360 38.08 -21.77 1.17
N VAL A 361 38.53 -20.53 1.41
CA VAL A 361 39.83 -20.23 1.99
C VAL A 361 39.93 -20.78 3.41
N MET A 362 38.93 -20.58 4.28
CA MET A 362 38.93 -21.14 5.64
C MET A 362 38.96 -22.68 5.63
N LYS A 363 38.29 -23.31 4.67
CA LYS A 363 38.31 -24.77 4.51
C LYS A 363 39.68 -25.26 4.05
N LEU A 364 40.34 -24.52 3.15
CA LEU A 364 41.72 -24.76 2.72
C LEU A 364 42.74 -24.59 3.86
N THR A 365 42.51 -23.69 4.82
CA THR A 365 43.40 -23.51 5.98
C THR A 365 43.32 -24.67 6.98
N LYS A 366 42.16 -25.32 7.09
CA LYS A 366 41.95 -26.46 8.01
C LYS A 366 42.40 -27.79 7.43
N ASP A 367 42.59 -27.86 6.12
CA ASP A 367 43.07 -29.06 5.45
C ASP A 367 44.59 -29.17 5.65
N GLU A 368 45.06 -30.27 6.25
CA GLU A 368 46.50 -30.49 6.38
C GLU A 368 47.11 -30.66 4.98
N GLY A 369 48.15 -29.88 4.69
CA GLY A 369 48.78 -29.88 3.36
C GLY A 369 49.22 -31.29 2.95
N HIS A 370 48.56 -31.87 1.96
CA HIS A 370 48.96 -33.17 1.42
C HIS A 370 50.25 -33.05 0.61
N VAL A 371 51.30 -33.72 1.07
CA VAL A 371 52.67 -33.74 0.48
C VAL A 371 52.69 -34.09 -1.02
N LYS A 372 51.66 -34.79 -1.53
CA LYS A 372 51.59 -35.25 -2.92
C LYS A 372 50.90 -34.27 -3.88
N ASN A 373 50.15 -33.29 -3.38
CA ASN A 373 49.43 -32.34 -4.22
C ASN A 373 50.19 -31.01 -4.29
N TYR A 374 51.18 -30.94 -5.18
CA TYR A 374 51.88 -29.69 -5.47
C TYR A 374 50.94 -28.69 -6.16
N ARG A 375 50.78 -27.51 -5.57
CA ARG A 375 50.03 -26.38 -6.15
C ARG A 375 51.00 -25.21 -6.32
N SER A 376 51.35 -24.88 -7.57
CA SER A 376 52.28 -23.78 -7.85
C SER A 376 51.64 -22.43 -7.46
N GLN A 377 52.18 -21.77 -6.43
CA GLN A 377 51.81 -20.40 -6.06
C GLN A 377 52.90 -19.47 -6.58
N VAL A 378 52.57 -18.64 -7.57
CA VAL A 378 53.54 -17.72 -8.19
C VAL A 378 53.35 -16.35 -7.55
N MET A 379 54.35 -15.88 -6.80
CA MET A 379 54.41 -14.52 -6.29
C MET A 379 55.26 -13.67 -7.24
N LYS A 380 54.66 -12.67 -7.86
CA LYS A 380 55.37 -11.73 -8.75
C LYS A 380 55.68 -10.47 -7.94
N ALA A 381 56.91 -10.35 -7.44
CA ALA A 381 57.35 -9.14 -6.75
C ALA A 381 57.60 -8.01 -7.76
N PRO A 382 57.12 -6.78 -7.51
CA PRO A 382 57.48 -5.64 -8.34
C PRO A 382 58.98 -5.38 -8.22
N ILE A 383 59.67 -5.32 -9.36
CA ILE A 383 61.07 -4.90 -9.41
C ILE A 383 61.09 -3.42 -9.00
N ALA A 384 61.78 -3.10 -7.91
CA ALA A 384 62.04 -1.72 -7.55
C ALA A 384 62.92 -1.10 -8.65
N ASN A 385 62.31 -0.32 -9.53
CA ASN A 385 63.06 0.58 -10.40
C ASN A 385 63.63 1.69 -9.50
N ASN A 386 64.83 1.47 -8.96
CA ASN A 386 65.68 2.56 -8.51
C ASN A 386 66.17 3.29 -9.75
N SER A 387 65.47 4.35 -10.13
CA SER A 387 65.97 5.41 -11.02
C SER A 387 65.97 6.72 -10.25
#